data_AF-A0A387BGB5-F1
#
_entry.id   AF-A0A387BGB5-F1
#
_cell.length_a   1.000
_cell.length_b   1.000
_cell.length_c   1.000
_cell.angle_alpha   90.00
_cell.angle_beta   90.00
_cell.angle_gamma   90.00
#
_symmetry.space_group_name_H-M   'P 1'
#
loop_
_entity.id
_entity.type
_entity.pdbx_description
1 polymer ?
#
loop_
_entity_poly.entity_id
_entity_poly.type
_entity_poly.pdbx_seq_one_letter_code
_entity_poly.pdbx_strand_id
1 'polypeptide(L)'
;MGHDLQLDLQRLRALYDELSAVAREFEGADKLSDSLADATGHDDLGGKVRDFAHSWNDKREKMNGNVTALRDQVKAISDGFTQVDAGLARALQTSADAGPAAAPRVKS
;
A
#
# COMPACT_ATOMS: atom_id res chain seq x y z
N MET A 1 -12.86 14.27 -24.12
CA MET A 1 -11.94 13.13 -24.03
C MET A 1 -12.16 12.48 -22.67
N GLY A 2 -13.10 11.54 -22.57
CA GLY A 2 -13.30 10.80 -21.32
C GLY A 2 -12.25 9.69 -21.27
N HIS A 3 -11.32 9.75 -20.33
CA HIS A 3 -10.34 8.69 -20.15
C HIS A 3 -11.05 7.51 -19.47
N ASP A 4 -11.22 6.41 -20.21
CA ASP A 4 -11.65 5.12 -19.64
C ASP A 4 -10.53 4.61 -18.74
N LEU A 5 -10.76 4.64 -17.43
CA LEU A 5 -9.77 4.24 -16.43
C LEU A 5 -10.07 2.80 -16.01
N GLN A 6 -9.36 1.84 -16.60
CA GLN A 6 -9.48 0.43 -16.24
C GLN A 6 -8.57 0.11 -15.06
N LEU A 7 -9.15 -0.02 -13.86
CA LEU A 7 -8.43 -0.40 -12.65
C LEU A 7 -8.81 -1.81 -12.19
N ASP A 8 -7.79 -2.64 -12.03
CA ASP A 8 -7.90 -3.97 -11.46
C ASP A 8 -7.63 -3.89 -9.95
N LEU A 9 -8.71 -3.87 -9.16
CA LEU A 9 -8.64 -3.80 -7.70
C LEU A 9 -7.95 -5.02 -7.08
N GLN A 10 -7.99 -6.18 -7.74
CA GLN A 10 -7.28 -7.37 -7.26
C GLN A 10 -5.77 -7.23 -7.44
N ARG A 11 -5.31 -6.67 -8.57
CA ARG A 11 -3.89 -6.35 -8.77
C ARG A 11 -3.39 -5.28 -7.81
N LEU A 12 -4.20 -4.24 -7.55
CA LEU A 12 -3.87 -3.23 -6.54
C LEU A 12 -3.72 -3.85 -5.15
N ARG A 13 -4.58 -4.80 -4.80
CA ARG A 13 -4.46 -5.55 -3.55
C ARG A 13 -3.21 -6.40 -3.49
N ALA A 14 -2.90 -7.14 -4.56
CA ALA A 14 -1.68 -7.96 -4.64
C ALA A 14 -0.42 -7.08 -4.49
N LEU A 15 -0.37 -5.94 -5.19
CA LEU A 15 0.75 -5.00 -5.07
C LEU A 15 0.89 -4.44 -3.64
N TYR A 16 -0.22 -4.14 -2.96
CA TYR A 16 -0.19 -3.73 -1.55
C TYR A 16 0.42 -4.82 -0.66
N ASP A 17 0.04 -6.09 -0.87
CA ASP A 17 0.52 -7.22 -0.07
C ASP A 17 2.03 -7.48 -0.34
N GLU A 18 2.47 -7.37 -1.60
CA GLU A 18 3.88 -7.46 -2.00
C GLU A 18 4.74 -6.36 -1.37
N LEU A 19 4.31 -5.09 -1.47
CA LEU A 19 5.02 -3.96 -0.86
C LEU A 19 5.06 -4.10 0.68
N SER A 20 4.02 -4.65 1.29
CA SER A 20 3.98 -4.95 2.73
C SER A 20 4.99 -6.02 3.11
N ALA A 21 5.22 -7.03 2.27
CA ALA A 21 6.23 -8.05 2.50
C ALA A 21 7.65 -7.44 2.43
N VAL A 22 7.93 -6.65 1.38
CA VAL A 22 9.22 -5.97 1.21
C VAL A 22 9.54 -5.05 2.39
N ALA A 23 8.56 -4.28 2.89
CA ALA A 23 8.76 -3.42 4.05
C ALA A 23 9.17 -4.23 5.30
N ARG A 24 8.51 -5.36 5.56
CA ARG A 24 8.83 -6.25 6.69
C ARG A 24 10.23 -6.87 6.57
N GLU A 25 10.64 -7.23 5.35
CA GLU A 25 11.99 -7.76 5.11
C GLU A 25 13.08 -6.72 5.43
N PHE A 26 12.85 -5.45 5.08
CA PHE A 26 13.77 -4.37 5.44
C PHE A 26 13.83 -4.12 6.96
N GLU A 27 12.71 -4.21 7.68
CA GLU A 27 12.67 -4.08 9.15
C GLU A 27 13.40 -5.23 9.86
N GLY A 28 13.31 -6.47 9.35
CA GLY A 28 13.92 -7.64 9.99
C GLY A 28 15.45 -7.69 9.94
N ALA A 29 16.09 -6.89 9.09
CA ALA A 29 17.52 -6.98 8.81
C ALA A 29 18.41 -6.18 9.79
N ASP A 30 17.83 -5.47 10.75
CA ASP A 30 18.49 -4.48 11.62
C ASP A 30 19.59 -5.07 12.53
N LYS A 31 19.52 -6.35 12.88
CA LYS A 31 20.28 -6.94 14.01
C LYS A 31 21.70 -7.44 13.70
N LEU A 32 22.16 -7.38 12.45
CA LEU A 32 23.34 -8.14 12.06
C LEU A 32 24.66 -7.40 12.33
N SER A 33 24.65 -6.07 12.41
CA SER A 33 25.83 -5.24 12.24
C SER A 33 26.81 -5.19 13.41
N ASP A 34 26.32 -4.96 14.62
CA ASP A 34 27.19 -4.79 15.79
C ASP A 34 27.84 -6.12 16.18
N SER A 35 27.08 -7.22 16.12
CA SER A 35 27.61 -8.55 16.37
C SER A 35 28.61 -9.01 15.30
N LEU A 36 28.49 -8.55 14.05
CA LEU A 36 29.47 -8.90 13.00
C LEU A 36 30.79 -8.16 13.20
N ALA A 37 30.75 -6.89 13.64
CA ALA A 37 31.95 -6.11 13.89
C ALA A 37 32.79 -6.73 15.01
N ASP A 38 32.16 -7.14 16.11
CA ASP A 38 32.85 -7.76 17.24
C ASP A 38 33.40 -9.16 16.90
N ALA A 39 32.79 -9.86 15.95
CA ALA A 39 33.24 -11.18 15.48
C ALA A 39 34.46 -11.15 14.55
N THR A 40 34.83 -9.99 14.00
CA THR A 40 35.97 -9.90 13.05
C THR A 40 37.34 -10.01 13.70
N GLY A 41 37.48 -9.77 15.00
CA GLY A 41 38.72 -9.99 15.75
C GLY A 41 39.91 -9.10 15.36
N HIS A 42 39.70 -8.09 14.51
CA HIS A 42 40.74 -7.14 14.07
C HIS A 42 40.16 -5.72 14.04
N ASP A 43 40.80 -4.79 14.76
CA ASP A 43 40.26 -3.44 15.01
C ASP A 43 39.93 -2.67 13.72
N ASP A 44 40.85 -2.63 12.75
CA ASP A 44 40.61 -1.92 11.48
C ASP A 44 39.46 -2.53 10.67
N LEU A 45 39.34 -3.86 10.64
CA LEU A 45 38.28 -4.55 9.92
C LEU A 45 36.92 -4.36 10.62
N GLY A 46 36.90 -4.45 11.94
CA GLY A 46 35.72 -4.19 12.76
C GLY A 46 35.21 -2.75 12.56
N GLY A 47 36.13 -1.78 12.47
CA GLY A 47 35.81 -0.39 12.11
C GLY A 47 35.11 -0.29 10.76
N LYS A 48 35.65 -0.93 9.72
CA LYS A 48 35.04 -0.93 8.37
C LYS A 48 33.69 -1.62 8.33
N VAL A 49 33.52 -2.72 9.06
CA VAL A 49 32.23 -3.42 9.17
C VAL A 49 31.19 -2.53 9.85
N ARG A 50 31.57 -1.80 10.90
CA ARG A 50 30.70 -0.86 11.60
C ARG A 50 30.30 0.33 10.71
N ASP A 51 31.25 0.91 9.96
CA ASP A 51 30.97 2.00 9.00
C ASP A 51 29.99 1.55 7.90
N PHE A 52 30.22 0.36 7.34
CA PHE A 52 29.32 -0.24 6.36
C PHE A 52 27.93 -0.47 6.94
N ALA A 53 27.87 -1.05 8.13
CA ALA A 53 26.64 -1.32 8.85
C ALA A 53 25.78 -0.07 9.07
N HIS A 54 26.38 1.01 9.58
CA HIS A 54 25.68 2.28 9.78
C HIS A 54 25.18 2.85 8.45
N SER A 55 26.05 2.89 7.44
CA SER A 55 25.69 3.39 6.10
C SER A 55 24.56 2.56 5.45
N TRP A 56 24.56 1.25 5.69
CA TRP A 56 23.53 0.35 5.22
C TRP A 56 22.22 0.56 5.98
N ASN A 57 22.29 0.82 7.29
CA ASN A 57 21.11 1.12 8.10
C ASN A 57 20.37 2.36 7.57
N ASP A 58 21.07 3.46 7.34
CA ASP A 58 20.49 4.69 6.79
C ASP A 58 19.85 4.47 5.41
N LYS A 59 20.49 3.65 4.56
CA LYS A 59 19.96 3.30 3.25
C LYS A 59 18.70 2.46 3.36
N ARG A 60 18.67 1.48 4.26
CA ARG A 60 17.49 0.65 4.51
C ARG A 60 16.33 1.45 5.05
N GLU A 61 16.56 2.34 6.00
CA GLU A 61 15.50 3.21 6.54
C GLU A 61 14.84 4.02 5.41
N LYS A 62 15.65 4.62 4.52
CA LYS A 62 15.14 5.35 3.36
C LYS A 62 14.36 4.46 2.40
N MET A 63 14.88 3.27 2.09
CA MET A 63 14.16 2.32 1.22
C MET A 63 12.84 1.87 1.84
N ASN A 64 12.82 1.54 3.13
CA ASN A 64 11.61 1.14 3.84
C ASN A 64 10.58 2.27 3.87
N GLY A 65 11.01 3.51 4.09
CA GLY A 65 10.16 4.69 4.01
C GLY A 65 9.52 4.86 2.63
N ASN A 66 10.31 4.71 1.56
CA ASN A 66 9.79 4.81 0.19
C ASN A 66 8.79 3.69 -0.15
N VAL A 67 9.08 2.44 0.24
CA VAL A 67 8.19 1.30 0.02
C VAL A 67 6.88 1.48 0.79
N THR A 68 6.97 1.93 2.03
CA THR A 68 5.81 2.24 2.88
C THR A 68 4.95 3.34 2.27
N ALA A 69 5.55 4.43 1.80
CA ALA A 69 4.83 5.51 1.14
C ALA A 69 4.10 5.04 -0.11
N LEU A 70 4.74 4.23 -0.96
CA LEU A 70 4.12 3.66 -2.16
C LEU A 70 2.97 2.72 -1.80
N ARG A 71 3.16 1.85 -0.80
CA ARG A 71 2.12 0.95 -0.30
C ARG A 71 0.88 1.73 0.14
N ASP A 72 1.07 2.81 0.88
CA ASP A 72 -0.02 3.61 1.42
C ASP A 72 -0.77 4.37 0.31
N GLN A 73 -0.07 4.81 -0.73
CA GLN A 73 -0.68 5.38 -1.94
C GLN A 73 -1.54 4.34 -2.68
N VAL A 74 -1.02 3.12 -2.89
CA VAL A 74 -1.77 2.00 -3.50
C VAL A 74 -3.03 1.69 -2.71
N LYS A 75 -2.93 1.67 -1.37
CA LYS A 75 -4.09 1.48 -0.49
C LYS A 75 -5.12 2.59 -0.66
N ALA A 76 -4.69 3.86 -0.64
CA ALA A 76 -5.58 5.00 -0.78
C ALA A 76 -6.35 4.99 -2.11
N ILE A 77 -5.68 4.60 -3.20
CA ILE A 77 -6.32 4.42 -4.52
C ILE A 77 -7.38 3.31 -4.43
N SER A 78 -7.02 2.13 -3.92
CA SER A 78 -7.93 0.99 -3.82
C SER A 78 -9.17 1.31 -2.97
N ASP A 79 -8.97 1.96 -1.82
CA ASP A 79 -10.05 2.37 -0.92
C ASP A 79 -10.99 3.38 -1.62
N GLY A 80 -10.43 4.38 -2.29
CA GLY A 80 -11.19 5.42 -2.99
C GLY A 80 -12.10 4.85 -4.07
N PHE A 81 -11.58 3.95 -4.91
CA PHE A 81 -12.40 3.30 -5.95
C PHE A 81 -13.47 2.38 -5.37
N THR A 82 -13.14 1.62 -4.31
CA THR A 82 -14.13 0.76 -3.62
C THR A 82 -15.26 1.59 -3.03
N GLN A 83 -14.95 2.76 -2.45
CA GLN A 83 -15.94 3.66 -1.88
C GLN A 83 -16.86 4.26 -2.95
N VAL A 84 -16.29 4.69 -4.09
CA VAL A 84 -17.06 5.23 -5.21
C VAL A 84 -17.99 4.16 -5.79
N ASP A 85 -17.50 2.95 -6.02
CA ASP A 85 -18.29 1.83 -6.54
C ASP A 85 -19.46 1.47 -5.61
N ALA A 86 -19.20 1.34 -4.31
CA ALA A 86 -20.25 1.10 -3.31
C ALA A 86 -21.30 2.22 -3.27
N GLY A 87 -20.88 3.48 -3.46
CA GLY A 87 -21.78 4.63 -3.57
C GLY A 87 -22.70 4.55 -4.79
N LEU A 88 -22.14 4.22 -5.96
CA LEU A 88 -22.88 4.05 -7.20
C LEU A 88 -23.87 2.88 -7.11
N ALA A 89 -23.42 1.72 -6.62
CA ALA A 89 -24.28 0.55 -6.44
C ALA A 89 -25.49 0.85 -5.55
N ARG A 90 -25.28 1.58 -4.45
CA ARG A 90 -26.36 2.02 -3.55
C ARG A 90 -27.35 2.97 -4.25
N ALA A 91 -26.84 3.92 -5.03
CA ALA A 91 -27.68 4.87 -5.76
C ALA A 91 -28.54 4.16 -6.84
N LEU A 92 -27.96 3.17 -7.53
CA LEU A 92 -28.68 2.33 -8.49
C LEU A 92 -29.75 1.48 -7.81
N GLN A 93 -29.43 0.82 -6.70
CA GLN A 93 -30.40 0.04 -5.92
C GLN A 93 -31.56 0.91 -5.44
N THR A 94 -31.25 2.09 -4.89
CA THR A 94 -32.27 3.07 -4.44
C THR A 94 -33.19 3.49 -5.58
N SER A 95 -32.62 3.70 -6.77
CA SER A 95 -33.37 4.09 -7.97
C SER A 95 -34.25 2.95 -8.51
N ALA A 96 -33.78 1.70 -8.40
CA ALA A 96 -34.54 0.50 -8.79
C ALA A 96 -35.71 0.22 -7.82
N ASP A 97 -35.48 0.40 -6.52
CA ASP A 97 -36.50 0.23 -5.48
C ASP A 97 -37.59 1.33 -5.56
N ALA A 98 -37.26 2.50 -6.12
CA ALA A 98 -38.18 3.61 -6.36
C ALA A 98 -39.03 3.49 -7.65
N GLY A 99 -39.32 2.27 -8.13
CA GLY A 99 -40.06 1.97 -9.37
C GLY A 99 -41.31 2.86 -9.64
N PRO A 100 -41.77 2.97 -10.91
CA PRO A 100 -42.52 4.11 -11.42
C PRO A 100 -43.69 4.46 -10.53
N ALA A 101 -43.58 5.61 -9.86
CA ALA A 101 -44.64 6.16 -9.01
C ALA A 101 -45.96 6.12 -9.79
N ALA A 102 -46.93 5.39 -9.23
CA ALA A 102 -48.25 5.16 -9.79
C ALA A 102 -48.85 6.45 -10.35
N ALA A 103 -49.15 6.45 -11.65
CA ALA A 103 -49.86 7.53 -12.31
C ALA A 103 -51.17 7.85 -11.55
N PRO A 104 -51.46 9.12 -11.25
CA PRO A 104 -52.67 9.47 -10.52
C PRO A 104 -53.89 9.13 -11.38
N ARG A 105 -54.71 8.19 -10.91
CA ARG A 105 -56.01 7.88 -11.54
C ARG A 105 -56.94 9.07 -11.32
N VAL A 106 -57.12 9.89 -12.35
CA VAL A 106 -58.15 10.92 -12.41
C VAL A 106 -59.52 10.22 -12.37
N LYS A 107 -60.30 10.46 -11.32
CA LYS A 107 -61.68 9.96 -11.21
C LYS A 107 -62.57 10.82 -12.10
N SER A 108 -63.28 10.17 -13.03
CA SER A 108 -64.37 10.74 -13.83
C SER A 108 -65.62 10.99 -13.00
#